data_AF-A0A6S6ST01-F1
#
_entry.id   AF-A0A6S6ST01-F1
#
_cell.length_a   1.000
_cell.length_b   1.000
_cell.length_c   1.000
_cell.angle_alpha   90.00
_cell.angle_beta   90.00
_cell.angle_gamma   90.00
#
_symmetry.space_group_name_H-M   'P 1'
#
loop_
_entity.id
_entity.type
_entity.pdbx_description
1 polymer ?
#
loop_
_entity_poly.entity_id
_entity_poly.type
_entity_poly.pdbx_seq_one_letter_code
_entity_poly.pdbx_strand_id
1 'polypeptide(L)'
;MLTVRYTILLTLAFSLIACSNNASHMPNVFQLPGAVVGSAIDNAVYNARRNKVTAFVKEHYSEIHQDVMARGGQHLQQALLVAEIPETKHKQVIQQLISDQTLYFNPSEKVANQLMHGFAALYPVSQASKTINGFSYSQAHQLIENYAKTHSEALKVAIQQGQGDALLGLTKILNISNSATQQQFNASAKAAYVRIYIEPLVVFFMVQK
;
A
#
# COMPACT_ATOMS: atom_id res chain seq x y z
N MET A 1 17.72 -42.38 41.60
CA MET A 1 16.58 -43.26 41.31
C MET A 1 15.38 -42.81 42.14
N LEU A 2 14.45 -42.08 41.52
CA LEU A 2 13.09 -41.88 42.07
C LEU A 2 12.13 -41.52 40.92
N THR A 3 11.53 -42.57 40.37
CA THR A 3 10.14 -42.69 39.89
C THR A 3 9.48 -41.54 39.12
N VAL A 4 9.38 -41.76 37.81
CA VAL A 4 8.28 -41.42 36.89
C VAL A 4 6.92 -41.65 37.54
N ARG A 5 6.11 -40.61 37.82
CA ARG A 5 4.64 -40.69 38.04
C ARG A 5 3.98 -39.30 38.04
N TYR A 6 3.72 -38.67 36.89
CA TYR A 6 2.58 -37.71 36.73
C TYR A 6 2.24 -37.56 35.25
N THR A 7 2.06 -38.69 34.58
CA THR A 7 1.18 -38.79 33.41
C THR A 7 -0.22 -39.02 34.00
N ILE A 8 -1.25 -38.34 33.47
CA ILE A 8 -2.66 -38.31 33.94
C ILE A 8 -2.96 -37.16 34.91
N LEU A 9 -3.23 -35.98 34.34
CA LEU A 9 -4.29 -35.06 34.79
C LEU A 9 -4.77 -34.26 33.56
N LEU A 10 -5.11 -35.04 32.54
CA LEU A 10 -6.04 -34.69 31.49
C LEU A 10 -7.44 -34.92 32.08
N THR A 11 -8.09 -33.88 32.59
CA THR A 11 -9.56 -33.73 32.63
C THR A 11 -9.94 -32.52 33.50
N LEU A 12 -10.95 -31.78 33.04
CA LEU A 12 -11.80 -30.87 33.83
C LEU A 12 -11.37 -29.39 33.95
N ALA A 13 -11.52 -28.65 32.85
CA ALA A 13 -11.90 -27.22 32.91
C ALA A 13 -12.69 -26.82 31.66
N PHE A 14 -13.78 -27.55 31.40
CA PHE A 14 -14.81 -27.20 30.41
C PHE A 14 -16.12 -27.01 31.16
N SER A 15 -16.47 -25.76 31.50
CA SER A 15 -17.85 -25.28 31.62
C SER A 15 -17.90 -23.87 32.24
N LEU A 16 -18.01 -22.84 31.38
CA LEU A 16 -18.93 -21.72 31.61
C LEU A 16 -19.43 -21.25 30.24
N ILE A 17 -20.54 -21.85 29.82
CA ILE A 17 -21.44 -21.31 28.79
C ILE A 17 -22.28 -20.26 29.50
N ALA A 18 -22.14 -19.00 29.11
CA ALA A 18 -23.10 -17.95 29.42
C ALA A 18 -23.45 -17.21 28.12
N CYS A 19 -24.73 -17.36 27.77
CA CYS A 19 -25.42 -16.94 26.56
C CYS A 19 -25.34 -15.42 26.29
N SER A 20 -25.04 -15.05 25.04
CA SER A 20 -25.52 -13.79 24.46
C SER A 20 -26.14 -14.08 23.09
N ASN A 21 -27.43 -13.79 22.93
CA ASN A 21 -28.23 -14.02 21.72
C ASN A 21 -27.94 -13.00 20.61
N ASN A 22 -26.77 -13.10 19.98
CA ASN A 22 -26.54 -12.51 18.67
C ASN A 22 -25.81 -13.53 17.80
N ALA A 23 -26.33 -13.77 16.58
CA ALA A 23 -25.89 -14.78 15.64
C ALA A 23 -24.36 -14.74 15.45
N SER A 24 -23.68 -15.61 16.20
CA SER A 24 -22.24 -15.81 16.14
C SER A 24 -21.97 -16.85 15.07
N HIS A 25 -21.34 -16.42 13.97
CA HIS A 25 -20.71 -17.33 13.01
C HIS A 25 -19.46 -17.99 13.62
N MET A 26 -19.59 -18.65 14.77
CA MET A 26 -18.55 -19.56 15.24
C MET A 26 -18.68 -20.85 14.43
N PRO A 27 -17.69 -21.20 13.59
CA PRO A 27 -17.71 -22.47 12.89
C PRO A 27 -17.68 -23.62 13.89
N ASN A 28 -18.38 -24.70 13.55
CA ASN A 28 -18.43 -25.93 14.31
C ASN A 28 -17.01 -26.40 14.68
N VAL A 29 -16.75 -26.56 15.98
CA VAL A 29 -15.42 -26.93 16.51
C VAL A 29 -14.90 -28.26 15.95
N PHE A 30 -15.81 -29.13 15.50
CA PHE A 30 -15.46 -30.40 14.87
C PHE A 30 -15.17 -30.30 13.35
N GLN A 31 -15.29 -29.12 12.74
CA GLN A 31 -14.86 -28.84 11.35
C GLN A 31 -13.52 -28.08 11.28
N LEU A 32 -12.92 -27.75 12.42
CA LEU A 32 -11.73 -26.90 12.52
C LEU A 32 -10.40 -27.51 12.01
N PRO A 33 -10.10 -28.82 12.10
CA PRO A 33 -8.77 -29.29 11.71
C PRO A 33 -8.46 -29.11 10.22
N GLY A 34 -9.46 -29.30 9.35
CA GLY A 34 -9.30 -29.12 7.89
C GLY A 34 -9.40 -27.65 7.46
N ALA A 35 -10.30 -26.87 8.06
CA ALA A 35 -10.49 -25.47 7.70
C ALA A 35 -9.31 -24.56 8.13
N VAL A 36 -8.66 -24.89 9.26
CA VAL A 36 -7.47 -24.16 9.73
C VAL A 36 -6.25 -24.49 8.86
N VAL A 37 -6.08 -25.74 8.42
CA VAL A 37 -4.99 -26.12 7.52
C VAL A 37 -5.20 -25.55 6.11
N GLY A 38 -6.43 -25.61 5.58
CA GLY A 38 -6.77 -25.05 4.27
C GLY A 38 -6.57 -23.53 4.22
N SER A 39 -7.08 -22.79 5.20
CA SER A 39 -6.90 -21.33 5.27
C SER A 39 -5.44 -20.91 5.44
N ALA A 40 -4.62 -21.67 6.18
CA ALA A 40 -3.20 -21.39 6.31
C ALA A 40 -2.44 -21.58 4.97
N ILE A 41 -2.78 -22.63 4.22
CA ILE A 41 -2.15 -22.91 2.91
C ILE A 41 -2.59 -21.88 1.86
N ASP A 42 -3.89 -21.57 1.78
CA ASP A 42 -4.42 -20.58 0.84
C ASP A 42 -3.80 -19.20 1.09
N ASN A 43 -3.64 -18.82 2.36
CA ASN A 43 -2.95 -17.59 2.74
C ASN A 43 -1.47 -17.62 2.36
N ALA A 44 -0.79 -18.75 2.50
CA ALA A 44 0.62 -18.89 2.11
C ALA A 44 0.80 -18.76 0.58
N VAL A 45 -0.06 -19.41 -0.22
CA VAL A 45 -0.04 -19.31 -1.69
C VAL A 45 -0.34 -17.88 -2.13
N TYR A 46 -1.39 -17.26 -1.57
CA TYR A 46 -1.73 -15.87 -1.85
C TYR A 46 -0.57 -14.92 -1.54
N ASN A 47 0.03 -15.06 -0.36
CA ASN A 47 1.15 -14.21 0.07
C ASN A 47 2.39 -14.43 -0.80
N ALA A 48 2.70 -15.67 -1.18
CA ALA A 48 3.80 -15.97 -2.08
C ALA A 48 3.61 -15.29 -3.44
N ARG A 49 2.40 -15.36 -4.02
CA ARG A 49 2.08 -14.67 -5.27
C ARG A 49 2.15 -13.16 -5.12
N ARG A 50 1.53 -12.60 -4.08
CA ARG A 50 1.57 -11.16 -3.80
C ARG A 50 3.01 -10.65 -3.69
N ASN A 51 3.89 -11.40 -3.04
CA ASN A 51 5.30 -11.05 -2.90
C ASN A 51 6.02 -11.04 -4.26
N LYS A 52 5.78 -12.03 -5.12
CA LYS A 52 6.33 -12.06 -6.49
C LYS A 52 5.84 -10.87 -7.32
N VAL A 53 4.53 -10.60 -7.32
CA VAL A 53 3.94 -9.45 -8.02
C VAL A 53 4.52 -8.15 -7.47
N THR A 54 4.63 -8.00 -6.15
CA THR A 54 5.20 -6.80 -5.52
C THR A 54 6.65 -6.58 -5.95
N ALA A 55 7.48 -7.63 -5.93
CA ALA A 55 8.87 -7.53 -6.36
C ALA A 55 8.96 -7.10 -7.84
N PHE A 56 8.19 -7.76 -8.71
CA PHE A 56 8.19 -7.47 -10.14
C PHE A 56 7.71 -6.05 -10.45
N VAL A 57 6.59 -5.61 -9.87
CA VAL A 57 6.05 -4.27 -10.07
C VAL A 57 7.01 -3.21 -9.54
N LYS A 58 7.65 -3.45 -8.40
CA LYS A 58 8.63 -2.51 -7.83
C LYS A 58 9.85 -2.33 -8.74
N GLU A 59 10.30 -3.40 -9.38
CA GLU A 59 11.45 -3.39 -10.28
C GLU A 59 11.13 -2.76 -11.63
N HIS A 60 9.94 -3.03 -12.18
CA HIS A 60 9.59 -2.70 -13.57
C HIS A 60 8.43 -1.70 -13.69
N TYR A 61 8.17 -0.88 -12.67
CA TYR A 61 7.01 0.02 -12.66
C TYR A 61 6.95 0.93 -13.89
N SER A 62 8.08 1.54 -14.26
CA SER A 62 8.16 2.49 -15.39
C SER A 62 7.97 1.78 -16.73
N GLU A 63 8.52 0.58 -16.87
CA GLU A 63 8.43 -0.25 -18.06
C GLU A 63 7.01 -0.81 -18.22
N ILE A 64 6.36 -1.22 -17.12
CA ILE A 64 4.94 -1.60 -17.13
C ILE A 64 4.08 -0.41 -17.57
N HIS A 65 4.37 0.80 -17.09
CA HIS A 65 3.64 2.01 -17.52
C HIS A 65 3.79 2.23 -19.03
N GLN A 66 5.02 2.14 -19.55
CA GLN A 66 5.31 2.28 -20.97
C GLN A 66 4.58 1.21 -21.80
N ASP A 67 4.61 -0.04 -21.37
CA ASP A 67 3.91 -1.14 -22.04
C ASP A 67 2.39 -0.94 -22.03
N VAL A 68 1.81 -0.42 -20.95
CA VAL A 68 0.38 -0.07 -20.90
C VAL A 68 0.06 1.03 -21.93
N MET A 69 0.92 2.05 -22.06
CA MET A 69 0.77 3.09 -23.08
C MET A 69 0.93 2.57 -24.51
N ALA A 70 1.80 1.59 -24.72
CA ALA A 70 1.93 0.86 -25.98
C ALA A 70 0.81 -0.16 -26.22
N ARG A 71 -0.13 -0.32 -25.27
CA ARG A 71 -1.22 -1.32 -25.28
C ARG A 71 -0.71 -2.77 -25.31
N GLY A 72 0.49 -3.00 -24.81
CA GLY A 72 1.17 -4.28 -24.77
C GLY A 72 2.68 -4.12 -24.66
N GLY A 73 3.37 -5.17 -24.20
CA GLY A 73 4.81 -5.21 -24.09
C GLY A 73 5.28 -6.31 -23.13
N GLN A 74 6.59 -6.55 -23.10
CA GLN A 74 7.17 -7.69 -22.39
C GLN A 74 6.96 -7.62 -20.86
N HIS A 75 7.11 -6.45 -20.25
CA HIS A 75 7.00 -6.28 -18.80
C HIS A 75 5.54 -6.37 -18.36
N LEU A 76 4.61 -5.81 -19.13
CA LEU A 76 3.19 -5.96 -18.87
C LEU A 76 2.75 -7.42 -19.00
N GLN A 77 3.16 -8.12 -20.07
CA GLN A 77 2.87 -9.55 -20.22
C GLN A 77 3.43 -10.36 -19.05
N GLN A 78 4.68 -10.10 -18.67
CA GLN A 78 5.31 -10.78 -17.55
C GLN A 78 4.60 -10.46 -16.22
N ALA A 79 4.13 -9.22 -16.00
CA ALA A 79 3.34 -8.87 -14.82
C ALA A 79 2.03 -9.66 -14.75
N LEU A 80 1.32 -9.80 -15.88
CA LEU A 80 0.08 -10.59 -15.97
C LEU A 80 0.35 -12.08 -15.65
N LEU A 81 1.46 -12.63 -16.15
CA LEU A 81 1.88 -14.00 -15.88
C LEU A 81 2.28 -14.22 -14.41
N VAL A 82 3.08 -13.31 -13.84
CA VAL A 82 3.49 -13.37 -12.42
C VAL A 82 2.28 -13.26 -11.48
N ALA A 83 1.25 -12.50 -11.89
CA ALA A 83 -0.01 -12.39 -11.18
C ALA A 83 -0.98 -13.57 -11.42
N GLU A 84 -0.62 -14.52 -12.29
CA GLU A 84 -1.43 -15.69 -12.67
C GLU A 84 -2.81 -15.30 -13.25
N ILE A 85 -2.86 -14.21 -14.02
CA ILE A 85 -4.09 -13.74 -14.64
C ILE A 85 -4.39 -14.60 -15.87
N PRO A 86 -5.61 -15.18 -16.00
CA PRO A 86 -5.97 -15.96 -17.18
C PRO A 86 -5.81 -15.17 -18.48
N GLU A 87 -5.25 -15.80 -19.52
CA GLU A 87 -5.03 -15.15 -20.83
C GLU A 87 -6.31 -14.57 -21.42
N THR A 88 -7.45 -15.23 -21.19
CA THR A 88 -8.78 -14.76 -21.61
C THR A 88 -9.15 -13.38 -21.04
N LYS A 89 -8.52 -12.95 -19.95
CA LYS A 89 -8.75 -11.66 -19.28
C LYS A 89 -7.72 -10.59 -19.62
N HIS A 90 -6.59 -10.94 -20.24
CA HIS A 90 -5.48 -10.00 -20.46
C HIS A 90 -5.94 -8.72 -21.17
N LYS A 91 -6.72 -8.84 -22.25
CA LYS A 91 -7.22 -7.68 -23.00
C LYS A 91 -8.07 -6.75 -22.13
N GLN A 92 -8.92 -7.30 -21.26
CA GLN A 92 -9.74 -6.52 -20.34
C GLN A 92 -8.88 -5.80 -19.30
N VAL A 93 -7.91 -6.51 -18.71
CA VAL A 93 -7.00 -5.95 -17.69
C VAL A 93 -6.17 -4.80 -18.26
N ILE A 94 -5.61 -4.97 -19.47
CA ILE A 94 -4.86 -3.92 -20.17
C ILE A 94 -5.77 -2.71 -20.42
N GLN A 95 -7.01 -2.94 -20.88
CA GLN A 95 -7.96 -1.85 -21.11
C GLN A 95 -8.31 -1.09 -19.83
N GLN A 96 -8.45 -1.77 -18.69
CA GLN A 96 -8.67 -1.12 -17.39
C GLN A 96 -7.47 -0.26 -16.98
N LEU A 97 -6.23 -0.76 -17.13
CA LEU A 97 -5.02 0.00 -16.84
C LEU A 97 -4.88 1.26 -17.71
N ILE A 98 -5.37 1.21 -18.95
CA ILE A 98 -5.41 2.36 -19.86
C ILE A 98 -6.48 3.36 -19.41
N SER A 99 -7.68 2.89 -19.05
CA SER A 99 -8.77 3.76 -18.60
C SER A 99 -8.45 4.47 -17.27
N ASP A 100 -7.78 3.77 -16.37
CA ASP A 100 -7.55 4.21 -14.99
C ASP A 100 -6.11 4.70 -14.76
N GLN A 101 -5.51 5.37 -15.75
CA GLN A 101 -4.14 5.91 -15.68
C GLN A 101 -3.88 6.78 -14.45
N THR A 102 -4.86 7.59 -14.05
CA THR A 102 -4.77 8.48 -12.90
C THR A 102 -4.74 7.72 -11.58
N LEU A 103 -5.23 6.49 -11.53
CA LEU A 103 -5.20 5.66 -10.33
C LEU A 103 -3.86 4.94 -10.15
N TYR A 104 -3.30 4.43 -11.25
CA TYR A 104 -2.13 3.56 -11.18
C TYR A 104 -0.82 4.26 -11.50
N PHE A 105 -0.81 5.19 -12.47
CA PHE A 105 0.43 5.74 -13.03
C PHE A 105 0.64 7.22 -12.72
N ASN A 106 -0.46 7.99 -12.62
CA ASN A 106 -0.45 9.42 -12.30
C ASN A 106 -1.32 9.78 -11.08
N PRO A 107 -1.11 9.17 -9.89
CA PRO A 107 -1.98 9.32 -8.73
C PRO A 107 -1.75 10.61 -7.94
N SER A 108 -1.91 11.77 -8.60
CA SER A 108 -1.63 13.09 -8.02
C SER A 108 -2.37 13.37 -6.71
N GLU A 109 -3.65 13.01 -6.61
CA GLU A 109 -4.43 13.17 -5.37
C GLU A 109 -3.87 12.31 -4.23
N LYS A 110 -3.50 11.06 -4.52
CA LYS A 110 -2.91 10.16 -3.52
C LYS A 110 -1.53 10.63 -3.08
N VAL A 111 -0.71 11.12 -4.02
CA VAL A 111 0.56 11.78 -3.72
C VAL A 111 0.30 12.94 -2.77
N ALA A 112 -0.65 13.82 -3.10
CA ALA A 112 -0.97 14.99 -2.30
C ALA A 112 -1.40 14.62 -0.88
N ASN A 113 -2.29 13.64 -0.74
CA ASN A 113 -2.72 13.14 0.57
C ASN A 113 -1.55 12.62 1.41
N GLN A 114 -0.69 11.78 0.82
CA GLN A 114 0.45 11.21 1.55
C GLN A 114 1.51 12.25 1.93
N LEU A 115 1.82 13.18 1.03
CA LEU A 115 2.75 14.27 1.31
C LEU A 115 2.17 15.26 2.32
N MET A 116 0.86 15.51 2.29
CA MET A 116 0.19 16.34 3.29
C MET A 116 0.27 15.70 4.68
N HIS A 117 0.07 14.38 4.80
CA HIS A 117 0.30 13.67 6.06
C HIS A 117 1.75 13.81 6.55
N GLY A 118 2.73 13.65 5.65
CA GLY A 118 4.14 13.85 5.96
C GLY A 118 4.42 15.27 6.46
N PHE A 119 3.88 16.28 5.78
CA PHE A 119 4.02 17.69 6.16
C PHE A 119 3.36 18.02 7.51
N ALA A 120 2.13 17.57 7.73
CA ALA A 120 1.40 17.79 8.98
C ALA A 120 2.10 17.13 10.18
N ALA A 121 2.83 16.02 9.97
CA ALA A 121 3.57 15.36 11.04
C ALA A 121 4.83 16.13 11.49
N LEU A 122 5.32 17.09 10.70
CA LEU A 122 6.50 17.89 11.03
C LEU A 122 6.20 19.00 12.03
N TYR A 123 4.97 19.49 12.03
CA TYR A 123 4.58 20.67 12.80
C TYR A 123 3.40 20.32 13.71
N PRO A 124 3.50 20.54 15.02
CA PRO A 124 2.35 20.41 15.88
C PRO A 124 1.27 21.40 15.42
N VAL A 125 0.04 20.93 15.27
CA VAL A 125 -1.09 21.80 14.91
C VAL A 125 -1.30 22.78 16.06
N SER A 126 -1.06 24.06 15.80
CA SER A 126 -1.42 25.11 16.74
C SER A 126 -2.95 25.15 16.85
N GLN A 127 -3.49 24.73 18.00
CA GLN A 127 -4.93 24.74 18.26
C GLN A 127 -5.54 26.14 18.16
N ALA A 128 -4.74 27.17 18.45
CA ALA A 128 -5.16 28.57 18.38
C ALA A 128 -5.27 29.09 16.94
N SER A 129 -4.35 28.71 16.04
CA SER A 129 -4.34 29.22 14.66
C SER A 129 -4.92 28.25 13.63
N LYS A 130 -5.12 26.97 13.98
CA LYS A 130 -5.53 25.89 13.06
C LYS A 130 -4.64 25.82 11.80
N THR A 131 -3.38 26.24 11.94
CA THR A 131 -2.40 26.27 10.86
C THR A 131 -1.24 25.31 11.10
N ILE A 132 -0.65 24.85 9.99
CA ILE A 132 0.53 24.01 9.89
C ILE A 132 1.55 24.83 9.13
N ASN A 133 2.60 25.28 9.82
CA ASN A 133 3.65 26.13 9.25
C ASN A 133 3.15 27.35 8.45
N GLY A 134 2.12 28.04 8.98
CA GLY A 134 1.53 29.22 8.35
C GLY A 134 0.42 28.95 7.33
N PHE A 135 0.11 27.69 7.02
CA PHE A 135 -0.97 27.32 6.10
C PHE A 135 -2.15 26.69 6.84
N SER A 136 -3.38 26.93 6.40
CA SER A 136 -4.47 26.00 6.74
C SER A 136 -4.23 24.64 6.06
N TYR A 137 -4.84 23.58 6.60
CA TYR A 137 -4.76 22.24 5.99
C TYR A 137 -5.20 22.26 4.52
N SER A 138 -6.31 22.94 4.22
CA SER A 138 -6.85 23.05 2.85
C SER A 138 -5.88 23.76 1.90
N GLN A 139 -5.28 24.88 2.33
CA GLN A 139 -4.31 25.60 1.51
C GLN A 139 -3.06 24.75 1.24
N ALA A 140 -2.49 24.12 2.26
CA ALA A 140 -1.32 23.25 2.09
C ALA A 140 -1.63 22.08 1.16
N HIS A 141 -2.78 21.43 1.34
CA HIS A 141 -3.20 20.32 0.49
C HIS A 141 -3.35 20.75 -0.98
N GLN A 142 -4.04 21.88 -1.24
CA GLN A 142 -4.17 22.43 -2.60
C GLN A 142 -2.82 22.75 -3.24
N LEU A 143 -1.88 23.33 -2.49
CA LEU A 143 -0.54 23.62 -2.99
C LEU A 143 0.19 22.32 -3.39
N ILE A 144 0.14 21.31 -2.54
CA ILE A 144 0.76 20.00 -2.80
C ILE A 144 0.09 19.33 -3.99
N GLU A 145 -1.24 19.34 -4.07
CA GLU A 145 -1.98 18.71 -5.17
C GLU A 145 -1.69 19.37 -6.51
N ASN A 146 -1.71 20.70 -6.57
CA ASN A 146 -1.34 21.44 -7.78
C ASN A 146 0.10 21.14 -8.18
N TYR A 147 1.02 21.11 -7.22
CA TYR A 147 2.42 20.78 -7.48
C TYR A 147 2.58 19.35 -8.02
N ALA A 148 1.89 18.37 -7.42
CA ALA A 148 1.93 16.97 -7.80
C ALA A 148 1.32 16.72 -9.19
N LYS A 149 0.30 17.51 -9.59
CA LYS A 149 -0.26 17.48 -10.94
C LYS A 149 0.74 18.00 -11.98
N THR A 150 1.41 19.11 -11.70
CA THR A 150 2.33 19.75 -12.65
C THR A 150 3.69 19.03 -12.75
N HIS A 151 4.14 18.38 -11.68
CA HIS A 151 5.47 17.76 -11.61
C HIS A 151 5.41 16.24 -11.38
N SER A 152 4.37 15.55 -11.85
CA SER A 152 4.07 14.15 -11.49
C SER A 152 5.27 13.20 -11.64
N GLU A 153 5.92 13.22 -12.80
CA GLU A 153 7.06 12.35 -13.12
C GLU A 153 8.30 12.70 -12.30
N ALA A 154 8.66 13.98 -12.23
CA ALA A 154 9.81 14.44 -11.45
C ALA A 154 9.63 14.16 -9.96
N LEU A 155 8.39 14.34 -9.46
CA LEU A 155 8.05 14.09 -8.06
C LEU A 155 8.04 12.58 -7.75
N LYS A 156 7.56 11.72 -8.66
CA LYS A 156 7.67 10.26 -8.53
C LYS A 156 9.11 9.83 -8.33
N VAL A 157 10.02 10.27 -9.20
CA VAL A 157 11.45 9.95 -9.12
C VAL A 157 12.05 10.49 -7.82
N ALA A 158 11.73 11.74 -7.46
CA ALA A 158 12.26 12.34 -6.24
C ALA A 158 11.76 11.63 -4.97
N ILE A 159 10.48 11.25 -4.92
CA ILE A 159 9.89 10.45 -3.84
C ILE A 159 10.59 9.09 -3.73
N GLN A 160 10.80 8.39 -4.86
CA GLN A 160 11.46 7.09 -4.88
C GLN A 160 12.87 7.16 -4.29
N GLN A 161 13.62 8.21 -4.63
CA GLN A 161 14.98 8.42 -4.15
C GLN A 161 15.01 8.98 -2.72
N GLY A 162 13.96 9.70 -2.31
CA GLY A 162 13.91 10.49 -1.08
C GLY A 162 14.68 11.80 -1.17
N GLN A 163 14.93 12.29 -2.38
CA GLN A 163 15.66 13.53 -2.66
C GLN A 163 15.44 13.94 -4.11
N GLY A 164 15.83 15.16 -4.47
CA GLY A 164 15.76 15.68 -5.84
C GLY A 164 15.04 17.02 -5.92
N ASP A 165 15.19 17.69 -7.06
CA ASP A 165 14.73 19.07 -7.24
C ASP A 165 13.22 19.24 -7.07
N ALA A 166 12.42 18.23 -7.42
CA ALA A 166 10.98 18.28 -7.24
C ALA A 166 10.57 18.28 -5.75
N LEU A 167 11.22 17.47 -4.90
CA LEU A 167 10.98 17.51 -3.46
C LEU A 167 11.52 18.82 -2.86
N LEU A 168 12.67 19.30 -3.31
CA LEU A 168 13.22 20.59 -2.89
C LEU A 168 12.32 21.77 -3.28
N GLY A 169 11.72 21.73 -4.47
CA GLY A 169 10.75 22.72 -4.93
C GLY A 169 9.51 22.74 -4.04
N LEU A 170 8.98 21.55 -3.72
CA LEU A 170 7.84 21.42 -2.83
C LEU A 170 8.14 21.91 -1.41
N THR A 171 9.32 21.61 -0.86
CA THR A 171 9.69 22.06 0.49
C THR A 171 9.78 23.58 0.57
N LYS A 172 10.22 24.25 -0.51
CA LYS A 172 10.20 25.71 -0.61
C LYS A 172 8.78 26.26 -0.62
N ILE A 173 7.87 25.66 -1.38
CA ILE A 173 6.43 26.06 -1.42
C ILE A 173 5.78 25.93 -0.04
N LEU A 174 6.16 24.90 0.72
CA LEU A 174 5.64 24.61 2.05
C LEU A 174 6.39 25.33 3.19
N ASN A 175 7.29 26.27 2.88
CA ASN A 175 8.12 26.98 3.85
C ASN A 175 8.92 26.06 4.79
N ILE A 176 9.31 24.86 4.34
CA ILE A 176 10.19 23.96 5.08
C ILE A 176 11.64 24.38 4.80
N SER A 177 12.19 25.23 5.67
CA SER A 177 13.53 25.81 5.50
C SER A 177 14.62 25.11 6.33
N ASN A 178 14.24 24.43 7.41
CA ASN A 178 15.18 23.71 8.25
C ASN A 178 15.62 22.39 7.59
N SER A 179 16.94 22.16 7.51
CA SER A 179 17.51 20.98 6.86
C SER A 179 17.07 19.66 7.49
N ALA A 180 16.97 19.58 8.83
CA ALA A 180 16.52 18.38 9.52
C ALA A 180 15.04 18.10 9.23
N THR A 181 14.20 19.14 9.26
CA THR A 181 12.77 19.04 8.91
C THR A 181 12.56 18.64 7.45
N GLN A 182 13.39 19.16 6.54
CA GLN A 182 13.38 18.78 5.13
C GLN A 182 13.77 17.30 4.94
N GLN A 183 14.81 16.83 5.63
CA GLN A 183 15.20 15.41 5.60
C GLN A 183 14.08 14.51 6.13
N GLN A 184 13.41 14.92 7.21
CA GLN A 184 12.28 14.18 7.76
C GLN A 184 11.09 14.12 6.80
N PHE A 185 10.76 15.25 6.15
CA PHE A 185 9.73 15.29 5.10
C PHE A 185 10.06 14.33 3.95
N ASN A 186 11.28 14.42 3.43
CA ASN A 186 11.74 13.58 2.33
C ASN A 186 11.76 12.09 2.69
N ALA A 187 12.15 11.74 3.92
CA ALA A 187 12.10 10.38 4.43
C ALA A 187 10.65 9.86 4.52
N SER A 188 9.72 10.69 4.99
CA SER A 188 8.29 10.39 5.01
C SER A 188 7.74 10.14 3.60
N ALA A 189 8.08 11.02 2.66
CA ALA A 189 7.71 10.88 1.25
C ALA A 189 8.23 9.56 0.67
N LYS A 190 9.52 9.24 0.87
CA LYS A 190 10.13 7.98 0.43
C LYS A 190 9.44 6.75 1.02
N ALA A 191 9.11 6.78 2.31
CA ALA A 191 8.39 5.70 2.97
C ALA A 191 6.97 5.51 2.40
N ALA A 192 6.38 6.55 1.80
CA ALA A 192 5.09 6.46 1.14
C ALA A 192 5.16 5.93 -0.31
N TYR A 193 6.35 5.88 -0.95
CA TYR A 193 6.50 5.49 -2.36
C TYR A 193 5.75 4.20 -2.73
N VAL A 194 6.01 3.12 -1.97
CA VAL A 194 5.37 1.82 -2.20
C VAL A 194 3.85 1.94 -2.10
N ARG A 195 3.37 2.67 -1.08
CA ARG A 195 1.94 2.85 -0.83
C ARG A 195 1.25 3.67 -1.92
N ILE A 196 1.95 4.65 -2.49
CA ILE A 196 1.44 5.55 -3.53
C ILE A 196 1.39 4.84 -4.88
N TYR A 197 2.51 4.26 -5.33
CA TYR A 197 2.69 3.82 -6.71
C TYR A 197 2.63 2.30 -6.87
N ILE A 198 3.26 1.55 -5.97
CA ILE A 198 3.42 0.09 -6.14
C ILE A 198 2.17 -0.66 -5.70
N GLU A 199 1.67 -0.36 -4.50
CA GLU A 199 0.57 -1.09 -3.88
C GLU A 199 -0.72 -1.08 -4.71
N PRO A 200 -1.17 0.04 -5.32
CA PRO A 200 -2.37 0.03 -6.16
C PRO A 200 -2.29 -0.96 -7.32
N LEU A 201 -1.12 -1.01 -7.97
CA LEU A 201 -0.91 -1.86 -9.13
C LEU A 201 -0.79 -3.34 -8.72
N VAL A 202 -0.15 -3.62 -7.59
CA VAL A 202 -0.11 -4.96 -6.99
C VAL A 202 -1.53 -5.43 -6.64
N VAL A 203 -2.30 -4.62 -5.93
CA VAL A 203 -3.69 -4.94 -5.57
C VAL A 203 -4.52 -5.17 -6.81
N PHE A 204 -4.41 -4.28 -7.80
CA PHE A 204 -5.10 -4.40 -9.07
C PHE A 204 -4.84 -5.74 -9.74
N PHE A 205 -3.58 -6.16 -9.87
CA PHE A 205 -3.25 -7.46 -10.47
C PHE A 205 -3.76 -8.64 -9.63
N MET A 206 -3.66 -8.56 -8.31
CA MET A 206 -4.02 -9.66 -7.40
C MET A 206 -5.53 -9.95 -7.37
N VAL A 207 -6.38 -8.98 -7.72
CA VAL A 207 -7.84 -9.16 -7.76
C VAL A 207 -8.38 -9.61 -9.12
N GLN A 208 -7.55 -9.65 -10.16
CA GLN A 208 -7.94 -10.19 -11.47
C GLN A 208 -7.95 -11.72 -11.41
N LYS A 209 -9.05 -12.28 -10.92
CA LYS A 209 -9.36 -13.72 -11.03
C LYS A 209 -10.29 -13.91 -12.19
#